data_AF-A0AAE6QI60-F1
#
_entry.id   AF-A0AAE6QI60-F1
#
_cell.length_a   1.000
_cell.length_b   1.000
_cell.length_c   1.000
_cell.angle_alpha   90.00
_cell.angle_beta   90.00
_cell.angle_gamma   90.00
#
_symmetry.space_group_name_H-M   'P 1'
#
loop_
_entity.id
_entity.type
_entity.pdbx_description
1 polymer ?
#
loop_
_entity_poly.entity_id
_entity_poly.type
_entity_poly.pdbx_seq_one_letter_code
_entity_poly.pdbx_strand_id
1 'polypeptide(L)'
;MFGKSGNTKTPQWYRSTTWICYSVVLLLIAAAVAAPLYAYFGSWRPAGETEAIWLQRSGAVTTLFSFMAGAMSVFAGGRLYTPGFFGDKDRLTVLAEFKKWFRFAEALIFGLSIIGTAVWGYGDLMYTAFHSD
;
A
#
# COMPACT_ATOMS: atom_id res chain seq x y z
N MET A 1 15.46 -44.06 -10.57
CA MET A 1 14.53 -43.57 -9.54
C MET A 1 14.81 -42.10 -9.25
N PHE A 2 14.13 -41.16 -9.93
CA PHE A 2 14.10 -39.75 -9.51
C PHE A 2 12.77 -39.10 -9.91
N GLY A 3 11.68 -39.63 -9.37
CA GLY A 3 10.42 -38.90 -9.31
C GLY A 3 10.46 -37.98 -8.10
N LYS A 4 11.17 -36.83 -8.18
CA LYS A 4 10.83 -35.73 -7.29
C LYS A 4 9.45 -35.27 -7.73
N SER A 5 8.44 -35.70 -7.00
CA SER A 5 7.11 -35.10 -7.01
C SER A 5 7.29 -33.62 -6.65
N GLY A 6 7.59 -32.82 -7.67
CA GLY A 6 7.56 -31.37 -7.55
C GLY A 6 6.12 -31.05 -7.27
N ASN A 7 5.85 -30.55 -6.07
CA ASN A 7 4.55 -30.08 -5.63
C ASN A 7 4.07 -29.00 -6.61
N THR A 8 3.38 -29.41 -7.67
CA THR A 8 2.83 -28.54 -8.70
C THR A 8 1.65 -27.83 -8.06
N LYS A 9 1.93 -26.62 -7.54
CA LYS A 9 0.92 -25.76 -6.94
C LYS A 9 -0.20 -25.56 -7.94
N THR A 10 -1.44 -25.81 -7.49
CA THR A 10 -2.62 -25.69 -8.34
C THR A 10 -2.91 -24.23 -8.71
N PRO A 11 -3.63 -23.95 -9.80
CA PRO A 11 -4.05 -22.59 -10.18
C PRO A 11 -4.77 -21.84 -9.05
N GLN A 12 -5.57 -22.58 -8.27
CA GLN A 12 -6.29 -22.06 -7.11
C GLN A 12 -5.35 -21.54 -6.01
N TRP A 13 -4.21 -22.21 -5.79
CA TRP A 13 -3.22 -21.76 -4.81
C TRP A 13 -2.64 -20.39 -5.17
N TYR A 14 -2.33 -20.18 -6.45
CA TYR A 14 -1.81 -18.89 -6.92
C TYR A 14 -2.85 -17.78 -6.72
N ARG A 15 -4.12 -18.03 -7.07
CA ARG A 15 -5.22 -17.08 -6.84
C ARG A 15 -5.37 -16.71 -5.37
N SER A 16 -5.47 -17.69 -4.47
CA SER A 16 -5.66 -17.42 -3.04
C SER A 16 -4.47 -16.65 -2.45
N THR A 17 -3.25 -17.01 -2.85
CA THR A 17 -2.05 -16.29 -2.41
C THR A 17 -2.06 -14.84 -2.89
N THR A 18 -2.41 -14.60 -4.16
CA THR A 18 -2.51 -13.24 -4.71
C THR A 18 -3.59 -12.42 -4.01
N TRP A 19 -4.75 -13.01 -3.71
CA TRP A 19 -5.80 -12.34 -2.93
C TRP A 19 -5.30 -11.96 -1.54
N ILE A 20 -4.59 -12.84 -0.84
CA ILE A 20 -4.02 -12.52 0.48
C ILE A 20 -3.04 -11.35 0.37
N CYS A 21 -2.10 -11.40 -0.59
CA CYS A 21 -1.16 -10.31 -0.80
C CYS A 21 -1.87 -8.99 -1.14
N TYR A 22 -2.88 -9.04 -2.00
CA TYR A 22 -3.67 -7.86 -2.38
C TYR A 22 -4.46 -7.29 -1.20
N SER A 23 -5.05 -8.15 -0.35
CA SER A 23 -5.70 -7.72 0.89
C SER A 23 -4.73 -7.01 1.84
N VAL A 24 -3.48 -7.50 1.95
CA VAL A 24 -2.44 -6.80 2.73
C VAL A 24 -2.13 -5.42 2.14
N VAL A 25 -2.02 -5.30 0.80
CA VAL A 25 -1.85 -4.00 0.13
C VAL A 25 -3.00 -3.05 0.48
N LEU A 26 -4.25 -3.52 0.43
CA LEU A 26 -5.42 -2.72 0.78
C LEU A 26 -5.43 -2.29 2.25
N LEU A 27 -5.02 -3.16 3.17
CA LEU A 27 -4.90 -2.82 4.59
C LEU A 27 -3.83 -1.74 4.82
N LEU A 28 -2.71 -1.80 4.12
CA LEU A 28 -1.65 -0.78 4.20
C LEU A 28 -2.13 0.56 3.61
N ILE A 29 -2.85 0.54 2.48
CA ILE A 29 -3.49 1.74 1.92
C ILE A 29 -4.49 2.34 2.92
N ALA A 30 -5.33 1.50 3.54
CA ALA A 30 -6.29 1.95 4.54
C ALA A 30 -5.60 2.59 5.75
N ALA A 31 -4.52 2.00 6.25
CA ALA A 31 -3.71 2.58 7.33
C ALA A 31 -3.09 3.93 6.92
N ALA A 32 -2.60 4.04 5.68
CA ALA A 32 -2.04 5.27 5.14
C ALA A 32 -3.07 6.42 5.09
N VAL A 33 -4.31 6.12 4.70
CA VAL A 33 -5.43 7.07 4.67
C VAL A 33 -5.92 7.40 6.08
N ALA A 34 -5.99 6.40 6.96
CA ALA A 34 -6.51 6.57 8.31
C ALA A 34 -5.64 7.48 9.17
N ALA A 35 -4.31 7.42 9.04
CA ALA A 35 -3.38 8.22 9.83
C ALA A 35 -3.69 9.74 9.84
N PRO A 36 -3.82 10.44 8.69
CA PRO A 36 -4.10 11.86 8.65
C PRO A 36 -5.54 12.19 9.06
N LEU A 37 -6.50 11.30 8.79
CA LEU A 37 -7.86 11.46 9.26
C LEU A 37 -7.92 11.46 10.80
N TYR A 38 -7.28 10.48 11.45
CA TYR A 38 -7.22 10.42 12.91
C TYR A 38 -6.47 11.60 13.51
N ALA A 39 -5.37 12.03 12.88
CA ALA A 39 -4.61 13.17 13.35
C ALA A 39 -5.39 14.49 13.22
N TYR A 40 -6.17 14.65 12.15
CA TYR A 40 -7.02 15.82 11.95
C TYR A 40 -8.09 15.96 13.05
N PHE A 41 -8.67 14.86 13.53
CA PHE A 41 -9.61 14.87 14.67
C PHE A 41 -8.92 14.93 16.04
N GLY A 42 -7.60 15.13 16.09
CA GLY A 42 -6.83 15.19 17.34
C GLY A 42 -6.75 13.86 18.10
N SER A 43 -7.11 12.74 17.47
CA SER A 43 -7.10 11.42 18.11
C SER A 43 -5.68 10.95 18.37
N TRP A 44 -5.47 10.29 19.53
CA TRP A 44 -4.16 9.81 20.01
C TRP A 44 -3.05 10.88 20.07
N ARG A 45 -3.41 12.16 20.06
CA ARG A 45 -2.47 13.26 20.23
C ARG A 45 -1.87 13.22 21.65
N PRO A 46 -0.54 13.22 21.79
CA PRO A 46 0.10 13.34 23.09
C PRO A 46 -0.23 14.67 23.78
N ALA A 47 -0.35 14.64 25.12
CA ALA A 47 -0.49 15.86 25.89
C ALA A 47 0.74 16.76 25.70
N GLY A 48 0.52 17.99 25.23
CA GLY A 48 1.58 18.97 24.98
C GLY A 48 1.93 19.22 23.50
N GLU A 49 1.39 18.44 22.55
CA GLU A 49 1.56 18.74 21.12
C GLU A 49 0.39 19.54 20.54
N THR A 50 0.68 20.43 19.59
CA THR A 50 -0.37 21.15 18.85
C THR A 50 -0.99 20.25 17.78
N GLU A 51 -2.24 20.53 17.41
CA GLU A 51 -2.94 19.78 16.34
C GLU A 51 -2.24 19.92 14.99
N ALA A 52 -1.68 21.10 14.71
CA ALA A 52 -0.89 21.37 13.51
C ALA A 52 0.33 20.43 13.40
N ILE A 53 1.13 20.32 14.46
CA ILE A 53 2.30 19.43 14.52
C ILE A 53 1.86 17.97 14.45
N TRP A 54 0.74 17.63 15.09
CA TRP A 54 0.21 16.26 15.08
C TRP A 54 -0.23 15.83 13.67
N LEU A 55 -0.92 16.71 12.94
CA LEU A 55 -1.27 16.49 11.54
C LEU A 55 -0.02 16.33 10.68
N GLN A 56 0.99 17.18 10.85
CA GLN A 56 2.24 17.06 10.10
C GLN A 56 2.90 15.69 10.27
N ARG A 57 2.97 15.17 11.51
CA ARG A 57 3.55 13.85 11.79
C ARG A 57 2.79 12.69 11.16
N SER A 58 1.47 12.82 11.04
CA SER A 58 0.65 11.82 10.35
C SER A 58 1.06 11.62 8.89
N GLY A 59 1.61 12.66 8.24
CA GLY A 59 2.13 12.57 6.87
C GLY A 59 3.28 11.58 6.73
N ALA A 60 4.18 11.49 7.73
CA ALA A 60 5.26 10.50 7.74
C ALA A 60 4.70 9.07 7.79
N VAL A 61 3.65 8.87 8.60
CA VAL A 61 2.96 7.59 8.75
C VAL A 61 2.26 7.20 7.44
N THR A 62 1.52 8.12 6.81
CA THR A 62 0.93 7.91 5.49
C THR A 62 1.97 7.50 4.46
N THR A 63 3.08 8.22 4.40
CA THR A 63 4.18 7.98 3.46
C THR A 63 4.81 6.61 3.68
N LEU A 64 5.07 6.23 4.93
CA LEU A 64 5.63 4.93 5.26
C LEU A 64 4.71 3.79 4.80
N PHE A 65 3.41 3.87 5.15
CA PHE A 65 2.46 2.82 4.80
C PHE A 65 2.19 2.77 3.29
N SER A 66 2.18 3.89 2.58
CA SER A 66 2.08 3.89 1.11
C SER A 66 3.29 3.23 0.46
N PHE A 67 4.51 3.51 0.94
CA PHE A 67 5.71 2.82 0.46
C PHE A 67 5.68 1.32 0.74
N MET A 68 5.27 0.90 1.95
CA MET A 68 5.11 -0.52 2.28
C MET A 68 4.06 -1.20 1.39
N ALA A 69 2.95 -0.53 1.10
CA ALA A 69 1.93 -1.02 0.17
C ALA A 69 2.50 -1.20 -1.24
N GLY A 70 3.31 -0.24 -1.72
CA GLY A 70 4.02 -0.32 -3.00
C GLY A 70 4.98 -1.51 -3.06
N ALA A 71 5.82 -1.68 -2.03
CA ALA A 71 6.74 -2.81 -1.94
C ALA A 71 5.99 -4.16 -1.95
N MET A 72 4.87 -4.25 -1.23
CA MET A 72 4.05 -5.46 -1.20
C MET A 72 3.35 -5.71 -2.55
N SER A 73 2.91 -4.68 -3.26
CA SER A 73 2.34 -4.78 -4.61
C SER A 73 3.36 -5.36 -5.60
N VAL A 74 4.60 -4.83 -5.59
CA VAL A 74 5.70 -5.34 -6.43
C VAL A 74 6.02 -6.80 -6.07
N PHE A 75 6.11 -7.12 -4.78
CA PHE A 75 6.34 -8.49 -4.32
C PHE A 75 5.22 -9.46 -4.77
N ALA A 76 3.96 -9.04 -4.69
CA ALA A 76 2.82 -9.83 -5.14
C ALA A 76 2.83 -10.06 -6.66
N GLY A 77 3.14 -9.02 -7.44
CA GLY A 77 3.28 -9.11 -8.90
C GLY A 77 4.42 -10.02 -9.34
N GLY A 78 5.60 -9.91 -8.70
CA GLY A 78 6.78 -10.72 -9.00
C GLY A 78 6.59 -12.23 -8.75
N ARG A 79 5.63 -12.62 -7.90
CA ARG A 79 5.26 -14.03 -7.69
C ARG A 79 4.48 -14.62 -8.86
N LEU A 80 3.72 -13.79 -9.57
CA LEU A 80 2.91 -14.21 -10.71
C LEU A 80 3.71 -14.17 -12.01
N TYR A 81 4.64 -13.24 -12.14
CA TYR A 81 5.44 -13.08 -13.35
C TYR A 81 6.90 -12.79 -13.04
N THR A 82 7.77 -13.57 -13.68
CA THR A 82 9.21 -13.32 -13.70
C THR A 82 9.59 -12.87 -15.11
N PRO A 83 10.09 -11.64 -15.28
CA PRO A 83 10.51 -11.14 -16.59
C PRO A 83 11.57 -12.06 -17.22
N GLY A 84 11.44 -12.36 -18.51
CA GLY A 84 12.44 -13.13 -19.28
C GLY A 84 12.25 -14.64 -19.31
N PHE A 85 11.23 -15.19 -18.64
CA PHE A 85 10.90 -16.62 -18.70
C PHE A 85 9.52 -16.83 -19.34
N PHE A 86 9.34 -17.97 -20.02
CA PHE A 86 8.01 -18.43 -20.43
C PHE A 86 7.17 -18.68 -19.18
N GLY A 87 6.30 -17.73 -18.85
CA GLY A 87 5.43 -17.80 -17.69
C GLY A 87 4.47 -18.98 -17.83
N ASP A 88 4.27 -19.70 -16.73
CA ASP A 88 3.25 -20.72 -16.62
C ASP A 88 1.87 -20.13 -16.97
N LYS A 89 1.12 -20.78 -17.87
CA LYS A 89 -0.16 -20.28 -18.41
C LYS A 89 -1.14 -19.94 -17.28
N ASP A 90 -1.09 -20.72 -16.20
CA ASP A 90 -1.95 -20.52 -15.03
C ASP A 90 -1.61 -19.22 -14.29
N ARG A 91 -0.32 -18.90 -14.14
CA ARG A 91 0.12 -17.66 -13.48
C ARG A 91 -0.18 -16.42 -14.31
N LEU A 92 -0.03 -16.51 -15.64
CA LEU A 92 -0.36 -15.41 -16.56
C LEU A 92 -1.87 -15.11 -16.57
N THR A 93 -2.71 -16.14 -16.46
CA THR A 93 -4.16 -15.98 -16.37
C THR A 93 -4.55 -15.24 -15.09
N VAL A 94 -3.97 -15.62 -13.95
CA VAL A 94 -4.18 -14.93 -12.68
C VAL A 94 -3.63 -13.49 -12.74
N LEU A 95 -2.46 -13.27 -13.36
CA LEU A 95 -1.93 -11.93 -13.52
C LEU A 95 -2.87 -11.03 -14.34
N ALA A 96 -3.42 -11.52 -15.44
CA ALA A 96 -4.35 -10.76 -16.28
C ALA A 96 -5.62 -10.34 -15.50
N GLU A 97 -6.13 -11.23 -14.66
CA GLU A 97 -7.25 -10.98 -13.74
C GLU A 97 -6.92 -9.86 -12.74
N PHE A 98 -5.75 -9.92 -12.12
CA PHE A 98 -5.32 -8.96 -11.09
C PHE A 98 -4.71 -7.67 -11.61
N LYS A 99 -4.37 -7.59 -12.90
CA LYS A 99 -3.67 -6.43 -13.49
C LYS A 99 -4.43 -5.12 -13.30
N LYS A 100 -5.76 -5.13 -13.41
CA LYS A 100 -6.59 -3.93 -13.18
C LYS A 100 -6.55 -3.51 -11.71
N TRP A 101 -6.64 -4.47 -10.80
CA TRP A 101 -6.62 -4.25 -9.35
C TRP A 101 -5.27 -3.70 -8.86
N PHE A 102 -4.16 -4.30 -9.28
CA PHE A 102 -2.82 -3.79 -8.93
C PHE A 102 -2.56 -2.39 -9.48
N ARG A 103 -2.95 -2.10 -10.73
CA ARG A 103 -2.79 -0.74 -11.28
C ARG A 103 -3.59 0.31 -10.53
N PHE A 104 -4.82 -0.04 -10.11
CA PHE A 104 -5.62 0.86 -9.29
C PHE A 104 -4.95 1.11 -7.93
N ALA A 105 -4.50 0.05 -7.26
CA ALA A 105 -3.76 0.16 -6.00
C ALA A 105 -2.46 0.97 -6.14
N GLU A 106 -1.69 0.75 -7.21
CA GLU A 106 -0.46 1.50 -7.51
C GLU A 106 -0.72 3.00 -7.71
N ALA A 107 -1.80 3.36 -8.42
CA ALA A 107 -2.20 4.75 -8.57
C ALA A 107 -2.56 5.41 -7.22
N LEU A 108 -3.30 4.70 -6.36
CA LEU A 108 -3.61 5.16 -5.01
C LEU A 108 -2.34 5.30 -4.16
N ILE A 109 -1.46 4.30 -4.19
CA ILE A 109 -0.18 4.31 -3.46
C ILE A 109 0.65 5.53 -3.87
N PHE A 110 0.79 5.78 -5.18
CA PHE A 110 1.54 6.92 -5.69
C PHE A 110 0.93 8.24 -5.21
N GLY A 111 -0.40 8.39 -5.31
CA GLY A 111 -1.11 9.57 -4.81
C GLY A 111 -0.91 9.78 -3.31
N LEU A 112 -1.03 8.72 -2.51
CA LEU A 112 -0.84 8.76 -1.05
C LEU A 112 0.61 9.08 -0.67
N SER A 113 1.61 8.58 -1.42
CA SER A 113 3.00 8.95 -1.18
C SER A 113 3.24 10.45 -1.40
N ILE A 114 2.66 11.04 -2.45
CA ILE A 114 2.75 12.48 -2.70
C ILE A 114 2.05 13.26 -1.59
N ILE A 115 0.80 12.90 -1.27
CA ILE A 115 0.00 13.59 -0.24
C ILE A 115 0.68 13.47 1.12
N GLY A 116 1.10 12.27 1.51
CA GLY A 116 1.78 12.02 2.77
C GLY A 116 3.08 12.81 2.88
N THR A 117 3.87 12.90 1.80
CA THR A 117 5.12 13.69 1.79
C THR A 117 4.82 15.18 1.93
N ALA A 118 3.79 15.68 1.25
CA ALA A 118 3.37 17.08 1.35
C ALA A 118 2.89 17.43 2.77
N VAL A 119 2.04 16.59 3.38
CA VAL A 119 1.58 16.76 4.77
C VAL A 119 2.75 16.65 5.74
N TRP A 120 3.71 15.76 5.49
CA TRP A 120 4.88 15.64 6.35
C TRP A 120 5.78 16.89 6.31
N GLY A 121 5.98 17.45 5.11
CA GLY A 121 6.82 18.64 4.92
C GLY A 121 6.16 19.95 5.33
N TYR A 122 4.84 20.07 5.15
CA TYR A 122 4.12 21.34 5.22
C TYR A 122 2.79 21.29 5.99
N GLY A 123 2.49 20.19 6.69
CA GLY A 123 1.19 19.97 7.33
C GLY A 123 0.86 20.98 8.41
N ASP A 124 1.85 21.51 9.12
CA ASP A 124 1.70 22.58 10.09
C ASP A 124 1.26 23.89 9.42
N LEU A 125 1.94 24.29 8.35
CA LEU A 125 1.60 25.49 7.56
C LEU A 125 0.20 25.38 6.94
N MET A 126 -0.13 24.21 6.37
CA MET A 126 -1.46 23.95 5.83
C MET A 126 -2.52 24.07 6.92
N TYR A 127 -2.30 23.45 8.09
CA TYR A 127 -3.23 23.53 9.21
C TYR A 127 -3.45 24.97 9.68
N THR A 128 -2.38 25.73 9.86
CA THR A 128 -2.46 27.14 10.27
C THR A 128 -3.17 27.99 9.23
N ALA A 129 -2.90 27.81 7.92
CA ALA A 129 -3.57 28.57 6.86
C ALA A 129 -5.09 28.33 6.79
N PHE A 130 -5.57 27.14 7.19
CA PHE A 130 -7.01 26.83 7.24
C PHE A 130 -7.69 27.26 8.55
N HIS A 131 -6.92 27.57 9.60
CA HIS A 131 -7.43 27.94 10.93
C HIS A 131 -7.02 29.35 11.39
N SER A 132 -6.43 30.13 10.51
CA SER A 132 -6.16 31.55 10.73
C SER A 132 -7.39 32.37 10.33
N ASP A 133 -8.36 32.44 11.24
CA ASP A 133 -9.32 33.55 11.34
C ASP A 133 -8.74 34.66 12.24
#